data_AF-A0A7Y7DK14-F1
#
_entry.id   AF-A0A7Y7DK14-F1
#
_cell.length_a   1.000
_cell.length_b   1.000
_cell.length_c   1.000
_cell.angle_alpha   90.00
_cell.angle_beta   90.00
_cell.angle_gamma   90.00
#
_symmetry.space_group_name_H-M   'P 1'
#
loop_
_entity.id
_entity.type
_entity.pdbx_description
1 polymer ?
#
loop_
_entity_poly.entity_id
_entity_poly.type
_entity_poly.pdbx_seq_one_letter_code
_entity_poly.pdbx_strand_id
1 'polypeptide(L)'
;MQQLTASILGWLAIVACYLLGEFLVLVADAPIPGALVGLLILLGGLLIHQRPVFAISRGAQPMLTHMSVLFVPAVIGVGLFWDTVSANALGIVLALVATTIISLGLTAWIAQQLLRGKGQK
;
A
#
# COMPACT_ATOMS: atom_id res chain seq x y z
N MET A 1 2.20 19.19 -23.42
CA MET A 1 0.81 18.81 -23.06
C MET A 1 0.63 17.30 -22.82
N GLN A 2 1.11 16.42 -23.70
CA GLN A 2 0.96 14.95 -23.57
C GLN A 2 1.50 14.33 -22.26
N GLN A 3 2.54 14.91 -21.64
CA GLN A 3 3.07 14.42 -20.36
C GLN A 3 2.17 14.77 -19.16
N LEU A 4 1.45 15.89 -19.26
CA LEU A 4 0.54 16.36 -18.21
C LEU A 4 -0.72 15.49 -18.19
N THR A 5 -1.29 15.20 -19.37
CA THR A 5 -2.47 14.34 -19.51
C THR A 5 -2.20 12.92 -19.02
N ALA A 6 -1.01 12.36 -19.27
CA ALA A 6 -0.62 11.05 -18.76
C ALA A 6 -0.54 11.02 -17.22
N SER A 7 -0.05 12.09 -16.58
CA SER A 7 0.07 12.16 -15.13
C SER A 7 -1.29 12.28 -14.45
N ILE A 8 -2.20 13.08 -15.02
CA ILE A 8 -3.59 13.22 -14.55
C ILE A 8 -4.34 11.89 -14.68
N LEU A 9 -4.17 11.19 -15.80
CA LEU A 9 -4.81 9.90 -16.02
C LEU A 9 -4.32 8.84 -15.03
N GLY A 10 -3.03 8.85 -14.69
CA GLY A 10 -2.46 8.01 -13.64
C GLY A 10 -3.04 8.31 -12.25
N TRP A 11 -3.11 9.60 -11.88
CA TRP A 11 -3.74 10.04 -10.63
C TRP A 11 -5.21 9.61 -10.55
N LEU A 12 -5.97 9.82 -11.63
CA LEU A 12 -7.38 9.44 -11.71
C LEU A 12 -7.55 7.92 -11.53
N ALA A 13 -6.70 7.10 -12.14
CA ALA A 13 -6.72 5.65 -11.96
C ALA A 13 -6.43 5.24 -10.51
N ILE A 14 -5.42 5.85 -9.87
CA ILE A 14 -5.08 5.58 -8.47
C ILE A 14 -6.24 5.95 -7.55
N VAL A 15 -6.82 7.14 -7.73
CA VAL A 15 -7.96 7.62 -6.92
C VAL A 15 -9.21 6.78 -7.18
N ALA A 16 -9.48 6.38 -8.42
CA ALA A 16 -10.60 5.51 -8.75
C ALA A 16 -10.47 4.14 -8.07
N CYS A 17 -9.27 3.53 -8.10
CA CYS A 17 -9.02 2.28 -7.39
C CYS A 17 -9.14 2.45 -5.87
N TYR A 18 -8.65 3.55 -5.30
CA TYR A 18 -8.83 3.88 -3.88
C TYR A 18 -10.32 3.97 -3.51
N LEU A 19 -11.11 4.71 -4.29
CA LEU A 19 -12.53 4.91 -4.02
C LEU A 19 -13.34 3.61 -4.16
N LEU A 20 -13.00 2.77 -5.14
CA LEU A 20 -13.57 1.44 -5.26
C LEU A 20 -13.22 0.55 -4.07
N GLY A 21 -11.96 0.56 -3.64
CA GLY A 21 -11.51 -0.19 -2.46
C GLY A 21 -12.22 0.26 -1.18
N GLU A 22 -12.37 1.57 -1.00
CA GLU A 22 -13.13 2.15 0.11
C GLU A 22 -14.61 1.73 0.08
N PHE A 23 -15.25 1.80 -1.09
CA PHE A 23 -16.63 1.35 -1.27
C PHE A 23 -16.78 -0.14 -0.94
N LEU A 24 -15.85 -0.99 -1.39
CA LEU A 24 -15.84 -2.41 -1.09
C LEU A 24 -15.68 -2.69 0.41
N VAL A 25 -14.77 -1.99 1.09
CA VAL A 25 -14.59 -2.10 2.54
C VAL A 25 -15.85 -1.69 3.28
N LEU A 26 -16.49 -0.59 2.85
CA LEU A 26 -17.70 -0.06 3.48
C LEU A 26 -18.88 -1.04 3.34
N VAL A 27 -19.03 -1.68 2.18
CA VAL A 27 -20.10 -2.66 1.94
C VAL A 27 -19.81 -4.00 2.62
N ALA A 28 -18.54 -4.41 2.70
CA ALA A 28 -18.13 -5.67 3.30
C ALA A 28 -17.91 -5.61 4.83
N ASP A 29 -18.00 -4.41 5.43
CA ASP A 29 -17.70 -4.14 6.85
C ASP A 29 -16.33 -4.71 7.28
N ALA A 30 -15.34 -4.60 6.38
CA ALA A 30 -14.04 -5.21 6.58
C ALA A 30 -13.14 -4.34 7.50
N PRO A 31 -12.44 -4.90 8.50
CA PRO A 31 -11.58 -4.15 9.43
C PRO A 31 -10.21 -3.82 8.81
N ILE A 32 -10.19 -3.32 7.58
CA ILE A 32 -8.98 -2.96 6.83
C ILE A 32 -9.17 -1.61 6.13
N PRO A 33 -8.13 -0.77 6.02
CA PRO A 33 -8.22 0.49 5.28
C PRO A 33 -8.58 0.24 3.81
N GLY A 34 -9.52 1.00 3.24
CA GLY A 34 -9.87 0.93 1.82
C GLY A 34 -8.70 1.17 0.88
N ALA A 35 -7.69 1.92 1.33
CA ALA A 35 -6.43 2.10 0.62
C ALA A 35 -5.68 0.79 0.30
N LEU A 36 -5.68 -0.18 1.21
CA LEU A 36 -5.07 -1.49 0.97
C LEU A 36 -5.84 -2.27 -0.09
N VAL A 37 -7.17 -2.23 -0.05
CA VAL A 37 -8.01 -2.90 -1.05
C VAL A 37 -7.85 -2.23 -2.42
N GLY A 38 -7.84 -0.90 -2.47
CA GLY A 38 -7.57 -0.14 -3.70
C GLY A 38 -6.21 -0.46 -4.32
N LEU A 39 -5.17 -0.64 -3.50
CA LEU A 39 -3.86 -1.10 -3.95
C LEU A 39 -3.92 -2.50 -4.58
N LEU A 40 -4.65 -3.44 -3.96
CA LEU A 40 -4.83 -4.79 -4.48
C LEU A 40 -5.62 -4.80 -5.79
N ILE A 41 -6.66 -3.97 -5.91
CA ILE A 41 -7.42 -3.79 -7.16
C ILE A 41 -6.50 -3.25 -8.26
N LEU A 42 -5.72 -2.21 -7.96
CA LEU A 42 -4.75 -1.63 -8.90
C LEU A 42 -3.74 -2.68 -9.35
N LEU A 43 -3.17 -3.43 -8.40
CA LEU A 43 -2.23 -4.52 -8.66
C LEU A 43 -2.85 -5.61 -9.54
N GLY A 44 -4.08 -6.04 -9.23
CA GLY A 44 -4.83 -7.00 -10.04
C GLY A 44 -5.04 -6.51 -11.47
N GLY A 45 -5.42 -5.24 -11.64
CA GLY A 45 -5.53 -4.60 -12.96
C GLY A 45 -4.21 -4.61 -13.72
N LEU A 46 -3.09 -4.28 -13.07
CA LEU A 46 -1.75 -4.33 -13.68
C LEU A 46 -1.34 -5.75 -14.07
N LEU A 47 -1.64 -6.74 -13.24
CA LEU A 47 -1.33 -8.15 -13.53
C LEU A 47 -2.10 -8.65 -14.76
N ILE A 48 -3.37 -8.26 -14.92
CA ILE A 48 -4.20 -8.61 -16.08
C ILE A 48 -3.68 -7.93 -17.35
N HIS A 49 -3.30 -6.65 -17.27
CA HIS A 49 -2.83 -5.89 -18.44
C HIS A 49 -1.38 -6.18 -18.84
N GLN A 50 -0.61 -6.93 -18.01
CA GLN A 50 0.78 -7.35 -18.20
C GLN A 50 1.80 -6.24 -18.57
N ARG A 51 1.43 -4.96 -18.44
CA ARG A 51 2.31 -3.83 -18.74
C ARG A 51 2.17 -2.76 -17.67
N PRO A 52 3.29 -2.30 -17.05
CA PRO A 52 3.23 -1.15 -16.17
C PRO A 52 2.82 0.07 -16.99
N VAL A 53 1.65 0.63 -16.67
CA VAL A 53 1.14 1.80 -17.38
C VAL A 53 1.98 3.00 -16.96
N PHE A 54 2.76 3.54 -17.89
CA PHE A 54 3.63 4.70 -17.68
C PHE A 54 2.91 5.91 -17.06
N ALA A 55 1.61 6.04 -17.32
CA ALA A 55 0.73 7.03 -16.72
C ALA A 55 0.63 6.87 -15.19
N ILE A 56 0.43 5.65 -14.67
CA ILE A 56 0.26 5.37 -13.24
C ILE A 56 1.55 5.68 -12.48
N SER A 57 2.70 5.27 -13.03
CA SER A 57 4.01 5.56 -12.43
C SER A 57 4.25 7.07 -12.31
N ARG A 58 3.99 7.85 -13.36
CA ARG A 58 4.10 9.31 -13.32
C ARG A 58 3.09 9.96 -12.37
N GLY A 59 1.88 9.42 -12.31
CA GLY A 59 0.84 9.90 -11.40
C GLY A 59 1.20 9.68 -9.93
N ALA A 60 1.77 8.53 -9.58
CA ALA A 60 2.16 8.22 -8.20
C ALA A 60 3.42 8.97 -7.75
N GLN A 61 4.30 9.35 -8.67
CA GLN A 61 5.63 9.86 -8.37
C GLN A 61 5.67 11.08 -7.42
N PRO A 62 4.81 12.11 -7.57
CA PRO A 62 4.78 13.23 -6.64
C PRO A 62 4.42 12.83 -5.20
N MET A 63 3.45 11.92 -5.02
CA MET A 63 3.10 11.42 -3.69
C MET A 63 4.24 10.63 -3.07
N LEU A 64 4.89 9.76 -3.87
CA LEU A 64 6.05 8.96 -3.45
C LEU A 64 7.24 9.85 -3.05
N THR A 65 7.55 10.87 -3.84
CA THR A 65 8.65 11.82 -3.56
C THR A 65 8.41 12.61 -2.27
N HIS A 66 7.16 12.93 -1.96
CA HIS A 66 6.79 13.69 -0.77
C HIS A 66 6.16 12.82 0.33
N MET A 67 6.35 11.50 0.31
CA MET A 67 5.73 10.60 1.28
C MET A 67 6.10 10.93 2.72
N SER A 68 7.30 11.44 2.98
CA SER A 68 7.71 11.90 4.31
C SER A 68 6.75 12.96 4.87
N VAL A 69 6.25 13.89 4.03
CA VAL A 69 5.28 14.91 4.44
C VAL A 69 3.92 14.28 4.75
N LEU A 70 3.51 13.25 4.01
CA LEU A 70 2.26 12.52 4.24
C LEU A 70 2.28 11.69 5.53
N PHE A 71 3.46 11.24 5.98
CA PHE A 71 3.60 10.51 7.24
C PHE A 71 3.57 11.42 8.47
N VAL A 72 3.94 12.70 8.36
CA VAL A 72 3.94 13.63 9.50
C VAL A 72 2.57 13.73 10.18
N PRO A 73 1.44 13.97 9.47
CA PRO A 73 0.11 13.97 10.07
C PRO A 73 -0.25 12.66 10.76
N ALA A 74 0.09 11.52 10.15
CA ALA A 74 -0.21 10.20 10.71
C ALA A 74 0.56 9.97 12.02
N VAL A 75 1.84 10.34 12.07
CA VAL A 75 2.69 10.19 13.26
C VAL A 75 2.26 11.13 14.38
N ILE A 76 1.98 12.40 14.07
CA ILE A 76 1.51 13.37 15.07
C ILE A 76 0.16 12.93 15.65
N GLY A 77 -0.73 12.35 14.85
CA GLY A 77 -2.00 11.80 15.32
C GLY A 77 -1.83 10.71 16.38
N VAL A 78 -0.85 9.82 16.22
CA VAL A 78 -0.50 8.81 17.24
C VAL A 78 0.07 9.46 18.50
N GLY A 79 0.79 10.59 18.36
CA GLY A 79 1.31 11.38 19.47
C GLY A 79 0.23 11.88 20.45
N LEU A 80 -1.03 11.99 20.03
CA LEU A 80 -2.15 12.31 20.91
C LEU A 80 -2.41 11.24 21.99
N PHE A 81 -1.93 10.02 21.78
CA PHE A 81 -2.06 8.88 22.71
C PHE A 81 -0.71 8.51 23.35
N TRP A 82 0.20 9.48 23.48
CA TRP A 82 1.58 9.26 23.96
C TRP A 82 1.65 8.55 25.32
N ASP A 83 0.74 8.87 26.24
CA ASP A 83 0.67 8.22 27.56
C ASP A 83 0.38 6.72 27.45
N THR A 84 -0.52 6.32 26.55
CA THR A 84 -0.84 4.90 26.31
C THR A 84 0.30 4.16 25.61
N VAL A 85 0.95 4.83 24.65
CA VAL A 85 2.09 4.29 23.90
C VAL A 85 3.29 4.08 24.81
N SER A 86 3.63 5.06 25.65
CA SER A 86 4.77 4.97 26.57
C SER A 86 4.57 3.89 27.63
N ALA A 87 3.36 3.74 28.18
CA ALA A 87 3.01 2.68 29.12
C ALA A 87 3.16 1.27 28.52
N ASN A 88 2.95 1.10 27.22
CA ASN A 88 3.01 -0.19 26.52
C ASN A 88 4.17 -0.28 25.52
N ALA A 89 5.19 0.57 25.65
CA ALA A 89 6.23 0.72 24.63
C ALA A 89 6.94 -0.58 24.31
N LEU A 90 7.29 -1.38 25.34
CA LEU A 90 7.91 -2.70 25.15
C LEU A 90 7.01 -3.67 24.38
N GLY A 91 5.71 -3.71 24.72
CA GLY A 91 4.74 -4.56 24.04
C GLY A 91 4.55 -4.17 22.58
N ILE A 92 4.47 -2.86 22.29
CA ILE A 92 4.35 -2.33 20.93
C ILE A 92 5.59 -2.66 20.10
N VAL A 93 6.79 -2.42 20.64
CA VAL A 93 8.05 -2.72 19.94
C VAL A 93 8.17 -4.22 19.65
N LEU A 94 7.88 -5.08 20.63
CA LEU A 94 7.92 -6.53 20.44
C LEU A 94 6.89 -6.98 19.39
N ALA A 95 5.66 -6.46 19.46
CA ALA A 95 4.62 -6.77 18.48
C ALA A 95 5.07 -6.36 17.07
N LEU A 96 5.54 -5.11 16.89
CA LEU A 96 5.99 -4.59 15.60
C LEU A 96 7.15 -5.40 15.02
N VAL A 97 8.19 -5.68 15.82
CA VAL A 97 9.36 -6.44 15.35
C VAL A 97 8.96 -7.86 15.00
N ALA A 98 8.20 -8.55 15.87
CA ALA A 98 7.76 -9.91 15.63
C ALA A 98 6.87 -10.00 14.38
N THR A 99 5.86 -9.13 14.24
CA THR A 99 4.96 -9.14 13.08
C THR A 99 5.68 -8.79 11.79
N THR A 100 6.64 -7.85 11.83
CA THR A 100 7.41 -7.47 10.64
C THR A 100 8.28 -8.62 10.15
N ILE A 101 9.01 -9.28 11.07
CA ILE A 101 9.84 -10.44 10.73
C ILE A 101 8.97 -11.58 10.18
N ILE A 102 7.86 -11.90 10.85
CA ILE A 102 6.94 -12.96 10.43
C ILE A 102 6.33 -12.63 9.06
N SER A 103 5.84 -11.40 8.87
CA SER A 103 5.21 -10.96 7.62
C SER A 103 6.19 -11.01 6.45
N LEU A 104 7.39 -10.41 6.60
CA LEU A 104 8.41 -10.44 5.56
C LEU A 104 8.91 -11.87 5.28
N GLY A 105 9.10 -12.68 6.32
CA GLY A 105 9.51 -14.08 6.17
C GLY A 105 8.47 -14.90 5.43
N LEU A 106 7.18 -14.75 5.76
CA LEU A 106 6.08 -15.43 5.10
C LEU A 106 5.95 -14.98 3.63
N THR A 107 6.00 -13.67 3.38
CA THR A 107 5.96 -13.13 2.01
C THR A 107 7.14 -13.64 1.18
N ALA A 108 8.36 -13.65 1.74
CA ALA A 108 9.54 -14.18 1.07
C ALA A 108 9.42 -15.68 0.77
N TRP A 109 8.91 -16.46 1.71
CA TRP A 109 8.69 -17.90 1.54
C TRP A 109 7.67 -18.21 0.44
N ILE A 110 6.53 -17.53 0.45
CA ILE A 110 5.49 -17.64 -0.60
C ILE A 110 6.07 -17.23 -1.95
N ALA A 111 6.78 -16.11 -2.02
CA ALA A 111 7.40 -15.63 -3.26
C ALA A 111 8.42 -16.65 -3.80
N GLN A 112 9.28 -17.22 -2.95
CA GLN A 112 10.23 -18.26 -3.34
C GLN A 112 9.52 -19.50 -3.88
N GLN A 113 8.42 -19.93 -3.26
CA GLN A 113 7.67 -21.10 -3.74
C GLN A 113 7.04 -20.85 -5.12
N LEU A 114 6.48 -19.66 -5.33
CA LEU A 114 5.89 -19.26 -6.62
C LEU A 114 6.96 -19.09 -7.72
N LEU A 115 8.14 -18.57 -7.37
CA LEU A 115 9.25 -18.37 -8.31
C LEU A 115 10.02 -19.66 -8.62
N ARG A 116 10.10 -20.61 -7.67
CA ARG A 116 10.70 -21.94 -7.86
C ARG A 116 10.05 -22.72 -8.99
N GLY A 117 8.74 -22.54 -9.23
CA GLY A 117 8.02 -23.16 -10.35
C GLY A 117 8.30 -22.53 -11.72
N LYS A 118 8.96 -21.37 -11.80
CA LYS A 118 9.27 -20.66 -13.05
C LYS A 118 10.77 -20.64 -13.41
N GLY A 119 11.61 -21.31 -12.62
CA GLY A 119 13.07 -21.33 -12.75
C GLY A 119 13.67 -22.43 -13.64
N GLN A 120 12.88 -23.12 -14.47
CA GLN A 120 13.38 -24.00 -15.53
C GLN A 120 12.64 -23.73 -16.85
N LYS A 121 12.99 -22.63 -17.51
CA LYS A 121 13.02 -22.48 -18.97
C LYS A 121 13.81 -21.23 -19.35
#